data_AF-A0A2M8FHL8-F1
#
_entry.id   AF-A0A2M8FHL8-F1
#
_cell.length_a   1.000
_cell.length_b   1.000
_cell.length_c   1.000
_cell.angle_alpha   90.00
_cell.angle_beta   90.00
_cell.angle_gamma   90.00
#
_symmetry.space_group_name_H-M   'P 1'
#
loop_
_entity.id
_entity.type
_entity.pdbx_description
1 polymer ?
#
loop_
_entity_poly.entity_id
_entity_poly.type
_entity_poly.pdbx_seq_one_letter_code
_entity_poly.pdbx_strand_id
1 'polypeptide(L)'
;IRKAEESLYEFQKKYGIVAVPEQLEVTVKAAAEIESQLIKKEMESYFVKQQYGENSPQYQGSLAEMNLLKKKVQELKNSTNLSSTSNVLFPFKEMPNIAIQYLRNYREVEIQQSILEIIMPMYEQAKVEEQKSMPTVMVIDRAVPPQLKDSPKRSAIIIGILFLFSFFFIPFVFVAEKAVNREGFQNPLQIKGANFSKKIVKIYKLKL
;
A
#
# COMPACT_ATOMS: atom_id res chain seq x y z
N ILE A 1 -5.11 -1.03 -16.10
CA ILE A 1 -4.93 -0.48 -17.47
C ILE A 1 -5.63 -1.29 -18.58
N ARG A 2 -5.34 -2.60 -18.77
CA ARG A 2 -5.89 -3.41 -19.89
C ARG A 2 -7.39 -3.28 -20.15
N LYS A 3 -8.23 -3.31 -19.10
CA LYS A 3 -9.69 -3.14 -19.26
C LYS A 3 -10.10 -1.78 -19.84
N ALA A 4 -9.39 -0.72 -19.45
CA ALA A 4 -9.66 0.65 -19.93
C ALA A 4 -9.19 0.81 -21.37
N GLU A 5 -8.00 0.29 -21.70
CA GLU A 5 -7.48 0.27 -23.08
C GLU A 5 -8.40 -0.53 -24.00
N GLU A 6 -8.90 -1.67 -23.54
CA GLU A 6 -9.80 -2.51 -24.32
C GLU A 6 -11.17 -1.85 -24.53
N SER A 7 -11.69 -1.13 -23.53
CA SER A 7 -12.90 -0.31 -23.70
C SER A 7 -12.71 0.80 -24.73
N LEU A 8 -11.55 1.46 -24.73
CA LEU A 8 -11.20 2.47 -25.73
C LEU A 8 -11.05 1.84 -27.12
N TYR A 9 -10.39 0.69 -27.22
CA TYR A 9 -10.20 -0.06 -28.46
C TYR A 9 -11.52 -0.52 -29.06
N GLU A 10 -12.42 -1.10 -28.26
CA GLU A 10 -13.74 -1.55 -28.72
C GLU A 10 -14.60 -0.37 -29.19
N PHE A 11 -14.48 0.80 -28.54
CA PHE A 11 -15.12 2.03 -29.01
C PHE A 11 -14.55 2.46 -30.36
N GLN A 12 -13.22 2.54 -30.50
CA GLN A 12 -12.55 2.92 -31.74
C GLN A 12 -12.92 1.96 -32.89
N LYS A 13 -12.93 0.65 -32.63
CA LYS A 13 -13.32 -0.39 -33.57
C LYS A 13 -14.78 -0.29 -33.99
N LYS A 14 -15.70 -0.06 -33.04
CA LYS A 14 -17.14 0.08 -33.30
C LYS A 14 -17.45 1.22 -34.25
N TYR A 15 -16.74 2.34 -34.12
CA TYR A 15 -16.96 3.53 -34.93
C TYR A 15 -15.96 3.69 -36.09
N GLY A 16 -14.96 2.82 -36.21
CA GLY A 16 -13.89 2.94 -37.21
C GLY A 16 -12.98 4.16 -37.00
N ILE A 17 -12.92 4.68 -35.76
CA ILE A 17 -12.23 5.93 -35.44
C ILE A 17 -10.86 5.63 -34.83
N VAL A 18 -9.81 6.18 -35.44
CA VAL A 18 -8.45 6.14 -34.86
C VAL A 18 -8.20 7.36 -33.97
N ALA A 19 -8.66 8.53 -34.40
CA ALA A 19 -8.37 9.81 -33.77
C ALA A 19 -9.65 10.67 -33.71
N VAL A 20 -10.39 10.59 -32.60
CA VAL A 20 -11.72 11.23 -32.47
C VAL A 20 -11.66 12.76 -32.57
N PRO A 21 -10.78 13.47 -31.82
CA PRO A 21 -10.75 14.93 -31.86
C PRO A 21 -10.50 15.49 -33.26
N GLU A 22 -9.51 14.95 -33.97
CA GLU A 22 -9.07 15.39 -35.29
C GLU A 22 -10.15 15.10 -36.34
N GLN A 23 -10.76 13.91 -36.30
CA GLN A 23 -11.83 13.55 -37.24
C GLN A 23 -13.10 14.38 -37.01
N LEU A 24 -13.44 14.70 -35.76
CA LEU A 24 -14.56 15.59 -35.45
C LEU A 24 -14.31 17.00 -35.99
N GLU A 25 -13.10 17.55 -35.81
CA GLU A 25 -12.74 18.87 -36.34
C GLU A 25 -12.85 18.90 -37.87
N VAL A 26 -12.32 17.90 -38.56
CA VAL A 26 -12.42 17.77 -40.01
C VAL A 26 -13.88 17.67 -40.46
N THR A 27 -14.71 16.89 -39.76
CA THR A 27 -16.14 16.74 -40.07
C THR A 27 -16.88 18.07 -39.91
N VAL A 28 -16.62 18.82 -38.83
CA VAL A 28 -17.22 20.14 -38.60
C VAL A 28 -16.83 21.12 -39.70
N LYS A 29 -15.55 21.16 -40.09
CA LYS A 29 -15.06 22.03 -41.18
C LYS A 29 -15.72 21.68 -42.51
N ALA A 30 -15.80 20.41 -42.86
CA ALA A 30 -16.44 19.96 -44.09
C ALA A 30 -17.93 20.35 -44.14
N ALA A 31 -18.65 20.24 -43.03
CA ALA A 31 -20.05 20.67 -42.99
C ALA A 31 -20.23 22.18 -43.04
N ALA A 32 -19.36 22.94 -42.36
CA ALA A 32 -19.36 24.40 -42.46
C ALA A 32 -19.11 24.85 -43.90
N GLU A 33 -18.24 24.16 -44.63
CA GLU A 33 -17.99 24.41 -46.05
C GLU A 33 -19.22 24.12 -46.92
N ILE A 34 -19.88 22.97 -46.73
CA ILE A 34 -21.07 22.60 -47.48
C ILE A 34 -22.26 23.53 -47.15
N GLU A 35 -22.44 23.91 -45.88
CA GLU A 35 -23.45 24.91 -45.50
C GLU A 35 -23.13 26.28 -46.12
N SER A 36 -21.85 26.68 -46.17
CA SER A 36 -21.43 27.91 -46.86
C SER A 36 -21.75 27.87 -48.35
N GLN A 37 -21.51 26.75 -49.01
CA GLN A 37 -21.85 26.55 -50.43
C GLN A 37 -23.38 26.59 -50.65
N LEU A 38 -24.16 26.01 -49.74
CA LEU A 38 -25.63 26.08 -49.79
C LEU A 38 -26.11 27.53 -49.68
N ILE A 39 -25.61 28.29 -48.70
CA ILE A 39 -25.98 29.70 -48.51
C ILE A 39 -25.61 30.54 -49.74
N LYS A 40 -24.41 30.33 -50.32
CA LYS A 40 -24.01 30.98 -51.58
C LYS A 40 -24.99 30.67 -52.70
N LYS A 41 -25.36 29.39 -52.87
CA LYS A 41 -26.30 28.96 -53.91
C LYS A 41 -27.73 29.49 -53.69
N GLU A 42 -28.16 29.58 -52.43
CA GLU A 42 -29.44 30.19 -52.06
C GLU A 42 -29.49 31.67 -52.46
N MET A 43 -28.42 32.43 -52.16
CA MET A 43 -28.31 33.82 -52.60
C MET A 43 -28.29 33.95 -54.13
N GLU A 44 -27.49 33.13 -54.82
CA GLU A 44 -27.45 33.11 -56.30
C GLU A 44 -28.84 32.84 -56.90
N SER A 45 -29.54 31.83 -56.39
CA SER A 45 -30.90 31.49 -56.84
C SER A 45 -31.89 32.63 -56.56
N TYR A 46 -31.77 33.32 -55.43
CA TYR A 46 -32.57 34.49 -55.10
C TYR A 46 -32.33 35.65 -56.08
N PHE A 47 -31.08 35.99 -56.42
CA PHE A 47 -30.78 37.04 -57.38
C PHE A 47 -31.25 36.68 -58.80
N VAL A 48 -31.04 35.44 -59.24
CA VAL A 48 -31.52 34.95 -60.54
C VAL A 48 -33.05 35.02 -60.62
N LYS A 49 -33.75 34.67 -59.53
CA LYS A 49 -35.21 34.83 -59.43
C LYS A 49 -35.63 36.28 -59.59
N GLN A 50 -34.96 37.21 -58.92
CA GLN A 50 -35.25 38.64 -58.96
C GLN A 50 -35.05 39.24 -60.36
N GLN A 51 -34.02 38.77 -61.07
CA GLN A 51 -33.62 39.33 -62.37
C GLN A 51 -34.35 38.73 -63.57
N TYR A 52 -34.62 37.42 -63.56
CA TYR A 52 -35.17 36.69 -64.70
C TYR A 52 -36.59 36.14 -64.46
N GLY A 53 -37.12 36.24 -63.25
CA GLY A 53 -38.43 35.70 -62.87
C GLY A 53 -38.44 34.19 -62.66
N GLU A 54 -39.51 33.69 -62.03
CA GLU A 54 -39.65 32.29 -61.59
C GLU A 54 -39.74 31.27 -62.75
N ASN A 55 -40.11 31.70 -63.96
CA ASN A 55 -40.27 30.81 -65.12
C ASN A 55 -39.04 30.77 -66.04
N SER A 56 -37.92 31.39 -65.66
CA SER A 56 -36.70 31.37 -66.46
C SER A 56 -35.97 30.01 -66.37
N PRO A 57 -35.45 29.46 -67.49
CA PRO A 57 -34.61 28.25 -67.46
C PRO A 57 -33.39 28.38 -66.53
N GLN A 58 -32.85 29.59 -66.40
CA GLN A 58 -31.71 29.93 -65.55
C GLN A 58 -32.06 29.76 -64.06
N TYR A 59 -33.26 30.20 -63.63
CA TYR A 59 -33.72 29.99 -62.26
C TYR A 59 -33.94 28.51 -61.96
N GLN A 60 -34.53 27.75 -62.89
CA GLN A 60 -34.76 26.31 -62.70
C GLN A 60 -33.46 25.52 -62.53
N GLY A 61 -32.41 25.84 -63.30
CA GLY A 61 -31.09 25.23 -63.13
C GLY A 61 -30.48 25.52 -61.76
N SER A 62 -30.48 26.79 -61.34
CA SER A 62 -29.97 27.19 -60.03
C SER A 62 -30.76 26.57 -58.85
N LEU A 63 -32.08 26.46 -59.01
CA LEU A 63 -32.96 25.82 -58.03
C LEU A 63 -32.70 24.31 -57.92
N ALA A 64 -32.42 23.62 -59.04
CA ALA A 64 -32.08 22.20 -59.02
C ALA A 64 -30.76 21.94 -58.27
N GLU A 65 -29.73 22.76 -58.52
CA GLU A 65 -28.45 22.70 -57.80
C GLU A 65 -28.62 22.98 -56.30
N MET A 66 -29.35 24.03 -55.94
CA MET A 66 -29.64 24.36 -54.53
C MET A 66 -30.36 23.19 -53.83
N ASN A 67 -31.37 22.60 -54.48
CA ASN A 67 -32.09 21.45 -53.93
C ASN A 67 -31.20 20.22 -53.74
N LEU A 68 -30.23 20.00 -54.65
CA LEU A 68 -29.25 18.94 -54.52
C LEU A 68 -28.30 19.19 -53.33
N LEU A 69 -27.76 20.40 -53.18
CA LEU A 69 -26.95 20.77 -52.02
C LEU A 69 -27.74 20.63 -50.71
N LYS A 70 -28.99 21.08 -50.69
CA LYS A 70 -29.88 20.96 -49.52
C LYS A 70 -30.11 19.51 -49.12
N LYS A 71 -30.35 18.62 -50.10
CA LYS A 71 -30.44 17.17 -49.85
C LYS A 71 -29.14 16.62 -49.27
N LYS A 72 -27.98 17.04 -49.80
CA LYS A 72 -26.67 16.61 -49.28
C LYS A 72 -26.40 17.07 -47.84
N VAL A 73 -26.73 18.31 -47.49
CA VAL A 73 -26.67 18.79 -46.09
C VAL A 73 -27.59 17.96 -45.20
N GLN A 74 -28.80 17.65 -45.66
CA GLN A 74 -29.75 16.87 -44.89
C GLN A 74 -29.32 15.41 -44.71
N GLU A 75 -28.70 14.82 -45.73
CA GLU A 75 -28.01 13.52 -45.64
C GLU A 75 -26.90 13.58 -44.59
N LEU A 76 -26.02 14.60 -44.60
CA LEU A 76 -24.94 14.73 -43.60
C LEU A 76 -25.46 14.89 -42.16
N LYS A 77 -26.58 15.60 -41.97
CA LYS A 77 -27.16 15.83 -40.64
C LYS A 77 -27.87 14.59 -40.08
N ASN A 78 -28.57 13.84 -40.94
CA ASN A 78 -29.53 12.82 -40.50
C ASN A 78 -29.18 11.38 -40.92
N SER A 79 -28.24 11.15 -41.83
CA SER A 79 -27.94 9.80 -42.29
C SER A 79 -27.22 9.02 -41.19
N THR A 80 -27.83 7.95 -40.71
CA THR A 80 -27.23 7.00 -39.78
C THR A 80 -26.18 6.09 -40.45
N ASN A 81 -26.15 6.06 -41.79
CA ASN A 81 -25.26 5.22 -42.60
C ASN A 81 -24.05 5.97 -43.18
N LEU A 82 -23.78 7.21 -42.76
CA LEU A 82 -22.62 7.96 -43.28
C LEU A 82 -21.29 7.30 -42.89
N SER A 83 -21.26 6.71 -41.69
CA SER A 83 -20.14 5.99 -41.11
C SER A 83 -19.77 4.70 -41.86
N SER A 84 -20.69 4.08 -42.63
CA SER A 84 -20.38 2.92 -43.47
C SER A 84 -19.89 3.29 -44.87
N THR A 85 -20.13 4.54 -45.31
CA THR A 85 -19.73 5.04 -46.63
C THR A 85 -18.38 5.76 -46.59
N SER A 86 -18.04 6.37 -45.45
CA SER A 86 -16.74 7.01 -45.24
C SER A 86 -16.30 6.88 -43.79
N ASN A 87 -15.05 6.48 -43.56
CA ASN A 87 -14.45 6.40 -42.22
C ASN A 87 -14.09 7.79 -41.63
N VAL A 88 -14.43 8.86 -42.35
CA VAL A 88 -14.02 10.24 -42.03
C VAL A 88 -15.20 11.12 -41.65
N LEU A 89 -16.41 10.86 -42.18
CA LEU A 89 -17.59 11.69 -41.93
C LEU A 89 -18.58 10.98 -41.03
N PHE A 90 -19.00 11.68 -39.97
CA PHE A 90 -19.96 11.19 -38.99
C PHE A 90 -21.28 11.96 -39.05
N PRO A 91 -22.40 11.33 -38.67
CA PRO A 91 -23.67 12.02 -38.57
C PRO A 91 -23.61 13.09 -37.46
N PHE A 92 -23.94 14.34 -37.78
CA PHE A 92 -23.88 15.45 -36.81
C PHE A 92 -24.70 15.21 -35.55
N LYS A 93 -25.82 14.51 -35.68
CA LYS A 93 -26.71 14.20 -34.56
C LYS A 93 -26.04 13.29 -33.52
N GLU A 94 -25.14 12.41 -33.95
CA GLU A 94 -24.47 11.45 -33.07
C GLU A 94 -23.11 11.95 -32.56
N MET A 95 -22.52 12.94 -33.22
CA MET A 95 -21.21 13.51 -32.87
C MET A 95 -21.06 13.86 -31.37
N PRO A 96 -21.99 14.57 -30.71
CA PRO A 96 -21.84 14.88 -29.27
C PRO A 96 -21.79 13.62 -28.40
N ASN A 97 -22.56 12.59 -28.77
CA ASN A 97 -22.58 11.31 -28.06
C ASN A 97 -21.29 10.52 -28.27
N ILE A 98 -20.74 10.53 -29.48
CA ILE A 98 -19.44 9.92 -29.80
C ILE A 98 -18.33 10.65 -29.02
N ALA A 99 -18.34 11.98 -29.03
CA ALA A 99 -17.34 12.80 -28.34
C ALA A 99 -17.31 12.56 -26.82
N ILE A 100 -18.49 12.55 -26.17
CA ILE A 100 -18.55 12.34 -24.72
C ILE A 100 -18.18 10.90 -24.33
N GLN A 101 -18.56 9.90 -25.13
CA GLN A 101 -18.17 8.51 -24.89
C GLN A 101 -16.67 8.31 -25.05
N TYR A 102 -16.07 8.89 -26.09
CA TYR A 102 -14.62 8.90 -26.27
C TYR A 102 -13.93 9.54 -25.06
N LEU A 103 -14.34 10.75 -24.66
CA LEU A 103 -13.75 11.45 -23.52
C LEU A 103 -13.82 10.64 -22.22
N ARG A 104 -14.92 9.91 -21.99
CA ARG A 104 -15.06 9.03 -20.82
C ARG A 104 -14.07 7.86 -20.87
N ASN A 105 -13.99 7.17 -22.00
CA ASN A 105 -13.06 6.05 -22.18
C ASN A 105 -11.61 6.51 -22.10
N TYR A 106 -11.27 7.60 -22.78
CA TYR A 106 -9.94 8.19 -22.76
C TYR A 106 -9.52 8.61 -21.35
N ARG A 107 -10.43 9.26 -20.60
CA ARG A 107 -10.19 9.63 -19.20
C ARG A 107 -9.91 8.41 -18.31
N GLU A 108 -10.62 7.30 -18.51
CA GLU A 108 -10.34 6.09 -17.75
C GLU A 108 -8.94 5.54 -18.06
N VAL A 109 -8.52 5.56 -19.33
CA VAL A 109 -7.15 5.17 -19.71
C VAL A 109 -6.12 6.07 -19.01
N GLU A 110 -6.30 7.39 -19.08
CA GLU A 110 -5.45 8.38 -18.41
C GLU A 110 -5.35 8.14 -16.89
N ILE A 111 -6.48 7.94 -16.20
CA ILE A 111 -6.49 7.65 -14.76
C ILE A 111 -5.67 6.40 -14.46
N GLN A 112 -5.88 5.33 -15.22
CA GLN A 112 -5.16 4.06 -15.02
C GLN A 112 -3.67 4.20 -15.32
N GLN A 113 -3.30 5.01 -16.31
CA GLN A 113 -1.93 5.35 -16.65
C GLN A 113 -1.26 6.13 -15.52
N SER A 114 -1.90 7.19 -14.99
CA SER A 114 -1.35 7.97 -13.88
C SER A 114 -1.16 7.13 -12.61
N ILE A 115 -2.10 6.23 -12.31
CA ILE A 115 -1.97 5.30 -11.20
C ILE A 115 -0.75 4.39 -11.41
N LEU A 116 -0.56 3.86 -12.62
CA LEU A 116 0.56 2.98 -12.93
C LEU A 116 1.91 3.72 -12.82
N GLU A 117 1.97 4.96 -13.29
CA GLU A 117 3.16 5.81 -13.21
C GLU A 117 3.63 6.05 -11.76
N ILE A 118 2.69 6.10 -10.81
CA ILE A 118 3.01 6.26 -9.38
C ILE A 118 3.33 4.91 -8.74
N ILE A 119 2.51 3.89 -8.99
CA ILE A 119 2.63 2.59 -8.30
C ILE A 119 3.85 1.80 -8.77
N MET A 120 4.21 1.87 -10.06
CA MET A 120 5.32 1.08 -10.60
C MET A 120 6.66 1.42 -9.93
N PRO A 121 7.06 2.70 -9.78
CA PRO A 121 8.25 3.07 -9.01
C PRO A 121 8.18 2.62 -7.55
N MET A 122 7.03 2.81 -6.89
CA MET A 122 6.85 2.40 -5.49
C MET A 122 7.01 0.88 -5.33
N TYR A 123 6.50 0.11 -6.27
CA TYR A 123 6.64 -1.35 -6.28
C TYR A 123 8.10 -1.77 -6.44
N GLU A 124 8.82 -1.21 -7.41
CA GLU A 124 10.24 -1.52 -7.59
C GLU A 124 11.09 -1.07 -6.40
N GLN A 125 10.76 0.07 -5.79
CA GLN A 125 11.40 0.52 -4.56
C GLN A 125 11.15 -0.46 -3.40
N ALA A 126 9.90 -0.86 -3.17
CA ALA A 126 9.55 -1.81 -2.12
C ALA A 126 10.23 -3.17 -2.32
N LYS A 127 10.34 -3.64 -3.57
CA LYS A 127 11.06 -4.86 -3.94
C LYS A 127 12.56 -4.77 -3.64
N VAL A 128 13.17 -3.61 -3.89
CA VAL A 128 14.58 -3.36 -3.51
C VAL A 128 14.74 -3.32 -1.98
N GLU A 129 13.81 -2.69 -1.27
CA GLU A 129 13.81 -2.64 0.20
C GLU A 129 13.64 -4.03 0.83
N GLU A 130 12.78 -4.88 0.27
CA GLU A 130 12.61 -6.27 0.67
C GLU A 130 13.93 -7.06 0.49
N GLN A 131 14.60 -6.92 -0.66
CA GLN A 131 15.90 -7.55 -0.88
C GLN A 131 17.01 -7.00 0.02
N LYS A 132 16.91 -5.73 0.43
CA LYS A 132 17.84 -5.08 1.35
C LYS A 132 17.65 -5.50 2.80
N SER A 133 16.70 -6.40 3.12
CA SER A 133 16.32 -6.83 4.47
C SER A 133 17.50 -6.75 5.46
N MET A 134 17.62 -5.61 6.13
CA MET A 134 18.56 -5.46 7.21
C MET A 134 17.98 -6.26 8.37
N PRO A 135 18.70 -7.25 8.92
CA PRO A 135 18.20 -7.96 10.09
C PRO A 135 17.95 -6.91 11.19
N THR A 136 16.67 -6.71 11.53
CA THR A 136 16.23 -5.72 12.54
C THR A 136 16.89 -5.98 13.91
N VAL A 137 17.33 -7.22 14.13
CA VAL A 137 18.10 -7.65 15.30
C VAL A 137 19.43 -8.21 14.81
N MET A 138 20.49 -7.42 14.90
CA MET A 138 21.86 -7.94 14.85
C MET A 138 22.20 -8.51 16.21
N VAL A 139 22.48 -9.82 16.26
CA VAL A 139 23.05 -10.46 17.45
C VAL A 139 24.52 -10.05 17.54
N ILE A 140 24.79 -8.95 18.26
CA ILE A 140 26.16 -8.43 18.48
C ILE A 140 26.97 -9.38 19.36
N ASP A 141 26.32 -9.98 20.36
CA ASP A 141 26.92 -10.98 21.22
C ASP A 141 25.93 -12.12 21.46
N ARG A 142 26.38 -13.35 21.25
CA ARG A 142 25.55 -14.54 21.49
C ARG A 142 25.63 -14.89 22.96
N ALA A 143 24.48 -15.12 23.59
CA ALA A 143 24.45 -15.55 24.98
C ALA A 143 25.26 -16.86 25.15
N VAL A 144 26.36 -16.78 25.90
CA VAL A 144 27.19 -17.94 26.26
C VAL A 144 26.66 -18.52 27.57
N PRO A 145 26.47 -19.85 27.67
CA PRO A 145 26.08 -20.45 28.95
C PRO A 145 27.16 -20.18 30.02
N PRO A 146 26.77 -19.88 31.26
CA PRO A 146 27.72 -19.54 32.31
C PRO A 146 28.60 -20.75 32.62
N GLN A 147 29.92 -20.56 32.60
CA GLN A 147 30.88 -21.61 32.94
C GLN A 147 30.81 -21.98 34.43
N LEU A 148 30.48 -21.00 35.28
CA LEU A 148 30.41 -21.16 36.72
C LEU A 148 28.99 -20.88 37.21
N LYS A 149 28.55 -21.68 38.19
CA LYS A 149 27.26 -21.48 38.84
C LYS A 149 27.27 -20.17 39.63
N ASP A 150 26.35 -19.27 39.33
CA ASP A 150 26.20 -18.00 40.03
C ASP A 150 25.75 -18.19 41.50
N SER A 151 24.80 -19.10 41.75
CA SER A 151 24.25 -19.33 43.09
C SER A 151 23.72 -20.75 43.31
N PRO A 152 23.74 -21.30 44.55
CA PRO A 152 24.33 -20.73 45.78
C PRO A 152 25.85 -20.99 45.88
N LYS A 153 26.58 -20.03 46.46
CA LYS A 153 28.03 -20.12 46.74
C LYS A 153 28.27 -21.10 47.89
N ARG A 154 28.41 -22.39 47.57
CA ARG A 154 28.57 -23.49 48.56
C ARG A 154 29.72 -23.24 49.54
N SER A 155 30.83 -22.66 49.08
CA SER A 155 31.97 -22.31 49.93
C SER A 155 31.61 -21.29 51.01
N ALA A 156 30.85 -20.25 50.67
CA ALA A 156 30.42 -19.24 51.65
C ALA A 156 29.49 -19.85 52.72
N ILE A 157 28.62 -20.78 52.33
CA ILE A 157 27.73 -21.49 53.26
C ILE A 157 28.56 -22.34 54.23
N ILE A 158 29.52 -23.12 53.71
CA ILE A 158 30.36 -24.01 54.53
C ILE A 158 31.21 -23.19 55.51
N ILE A 159 31.82 -22.10 55.04
CA ILE A 159 32.64 -21.21 55.89
C ILE A 159 31.75 -20.56 56.96
N GLY A 160 30.57 -20.07 56.61
CA GLY A 160 29.65 -19.46 57.57
C GLY A 160 29.22 -20.42 58.67
N ILE A 161 28.87 -21.66 58.32
CA ILE A 161 28.51 -22.71 59.30
C ILE A 161 29.71 -23.07 60.17
N LEU A 162 30.91 -23.20 59.58
CA LEU A 162 32.13 -23.50 60.32
C LEU A 162 32.47 -22.41 61.35
N PHE A 163 32.38 -21.13 60.95
CA PHE A 163 32.61 -20.00 61.85
C PHE A 163 31.57 -19.95 62.98
N LEU A 164 30.29 -20.12 62.66
CA LEU A 164 29.23 -20.20 63.67
C LEU A 164 29.48 -21.35 64.65
N PHE A 165 29.79 -22.54 64.14
CA PHE A 165 30.05 -23.71 64.99
C PHE A 165 31.26 -23.48 65.91
N SER A 166 32.38 -22.98 65.36
CA SER A 166 33.58 -22.67 66.13
C SER A 166 33.32 -21.61 67.21
N PHE A 167 32.57 -20.55 66.87
CA PHE A 167 32.23 -19.46 67.79
C PHE A 167 31.41 -19.94 69.00
N PHE A 168 30.50 -20.90 68.82
CA PHE A 168 29.74 -21.47 69.94
C PHE A 168 30.46 -22.61 70.65
N PHE A 169 31.23 -23.43 69.92
CA PHE A 169 31.87 -24.63 70.48
C PHE A 169 33.06 -24.29 71.38
N ILE A 170 33.90 -23.33 71.00
CA ILE A 170 35.06 -22.91 71.80
C ILE A 170 34.65 -22.46 73.22
N PRO A 171 33.75 -21.47 73.41
CA PRO A 171 33.36 -21.05 74.75
C PRO A 171 32.60 -22.15 75.49
N PHE A 172 31.83 -23.00 74.80
CA PHE A 172 31.17 -24.15 75.41
C PHE A 172 32.17 -25.12 76.04
N VAL A 173 33.27 -25.44 75.36
CA VAL A 173 34.33 -26.32 75.89
C VAL A 173 34.99 -25.71 77.12
N PHE A 174 35.37 -24.42 77.09
CA PHE A 174 35.95 -23.76 78.26
C PHE A 174 35.00 -23.68 79.46
N VAL A 175 33.71 -23.42 79.22
CA VAL A 175 32.69 -23.44 80.28
C VAL A 175 32.51 -24.85 80.83
N ALA A 176 32.52 -25.87 79.97
CA ALA A 176 32.40 -27.27 80.37
C ALA A 176 33.61 -27.72 81.22
N GLU A 177 34.84 -27.39 80.79
CA GLU A 177 36.07 -27.66 81.54
C GLU A 177 36.04 -26.97 82.91
N LYS A 178 35.73 -25.67 82.94
CA LYS A 178 35.59 -24.92 84.19
C LYS A 178 34.45 -25.44 85.07
N ALA A 179 33.42 -26.08 84.52
CA ALA A 179 32.35 -26.69 85.31
C ALA A 179 32.77 -28.03 85.93
N VAL A 180 33.66 -28.79 85.28
CA VAL A 180 34.18 -30.07 85.79
C VAL A 180 35.25 -29.86 86.87
N ASN A 181 36.15 -28.89 86.67
CA ASN A 181 37.33 -28.63 87.52
C ASN A 181 37.07 -27.65 88.70
N ARG A 182 35.80 -27.32 89.00
CA ARG A 182 35.45 -26.45 90.13
C ARG A 182 35.36 -27.23 91.44
N GLU A 183 36.06 -26.73 92.47
CA GLU A 183 36.08 -27.31 93.82
C GLU A 183 34.96 -26.79 94.75
N GLY A 184 34.23 -25.72 94.37
CA GLY A 184 33.12 -25.17 95.14
C GLY A 184 31.94 -24.73 94.28
N PHE A 185 30.73 -25.17 94.63
CA PHE A 185 29.47 -24.81 93.94
C PHE A 185 28.65 -23.85 94.81
N GLN A 186 28.47 -22.61 94.35
CA GLN A 186 27.70 -21.60 95.11
C GLN A 186 26.21 -21.54 94.71
N ASN A 187 25.82 -22.12 93.55
CA ASN A 187 24.45 -22.04 93.02
C ASN A 187 23.92 -23.40 92.53
N PRO A 188 22.62 -23.71 92.68
CA PRO A 188 22.04 -25.01 92.30
C PRO A 188 22.11 -25.28 90.78
N LEU A 189 22.15 -24.23 89.96
CA LEU A 189 22.34 -24.34 88.51
C LEU A 189 23.75 -24.82 88.13
N GLN A 190 24.76 -24.50 88.94
CA GLN A 190 26.15 -24.91 88.69
C GLN A 190 26.33 -26.42 88.94
N ILE A 191 25.60 -26.98 89.93
CA ILE A 191 25.60 -28.42 90.23
C ILE A 191 24.99 -29.22 89.06
N LYS A 192 23.87 -28.73 88.50
CA LYS A 192 23.27 -29.35 87.30
C LYS A 192 24.19 -29.25 86.07
N GLY A 193 24.85 -28.11 85.86
CA GLY A 193 25.80 -27.90 84.77
C GLY A 193 27.02 -28.83 84.86
N ALA A 194 27.59 -29.00 86.05
CA ALA A 194 28.74 -29.88 86.29
C ALA A 194 28.40 -31.38 86.13
N ASN A 195 27.20 -31.80 86.55
CA ASN A 195 26.73 -33.17 86.34
C ASN A 195 26.48 -33.46 84.85
N PHE A 196 25.96 -32.47 84.11
CA PHE A 196 25.76 -32.57 82.67
C PHE A 196 27.09 -32.64 81.91
N SER A 197 28.06 -31.77 82.24
CA SER A 197 29.38 -31.83 81.63
C SER A 197 30.10 -33.14 81.96
N LYS A 198 30.12 -33.60 83.22
CA LYS A 198 30.68 -34.92 83.60
C LYS A 198 30.04 -36.09 82.84
N LYS A 199 28.73 -36.05 82.57
CA LYS A 199 28.03 -37.05 81.76
C LYS A 199 28.52 -37.04 80.31
N ILE A 200 28.69 -35.86 79.72
CA ILE A 200 29.24 -35.70 78.36
C ILE A 200 30.67 -36.25 78.28
N VAL A 201 31.53 -35.90 79.23
CA VAL A 201 32.93 -36.37 79.28
C VAL A 201 33.00 -37.89 79.37
N LYS A 202 32.14 -38.50 80.19
CA LYS A 202 32.03 -39.96 80.31
C LYS A 202 31.57 -40.64 79.03
N ILE A 203 30.64 -40.02 78.30
CA ILE A 203 30.11 -40.55 77.03
C ILE A 203 31.17 -40.47 75.93
N TYR A 204 31.86 -39.34 75.81
CA TYR A 204 32.84 -39.12 74.74
C TYR A 204 34.27 -39.55 75.08
N LYS A 205 34.50 -40.15 76.27
CA LYS A 205 35.82 -40.55 76.81
C LYS A 205 36.89 -39.47 76.63
N LEU A 206 36.50 -38.21 76.83
CA LEU A 206 37.40 -37.08 76.69
C LEU A 206 38.34 -37.03 77.90
N LYS A 207 39.64 -36.89 77.66
CA LYS A 207 40.58 -36.42 78.68
C LYS A 207 40.42 -34.90 78.75
N LEU A 208 39.82 -34.42 79.83
CA LEU A 208 39.85 -33.01 80.24
C LEU A 208 40.88 -32.86 81.35
#